data_AF-A0A9D2G3T3-F1
#
_entry.id   AF-A0A9D2G3T3-F1
#
_cell.length_a   1.000
_cell.length_b   1.000
_cell.length_c   1.000
_cell.angle_alpha   90.00
_cell.angle_beta   90.00
_cell.angle_gamma   90.00
#
_symmetry.space_group_name_H-M   'P 1'
#
loop_
_entity.id
_entity.type
_entity.pdbx_description
1 polymer ?
#
loop_
_entity_poly.entity_id
_entity_poly.type
_entity_poly.pdbx_seq_one_letter_code
_entity_poly.pdbx_strand_id
1 'polypeptide(L)' 'MRSEMTKERLLGILHADKEEMNEVTREACVAEFSRVAAEYFETEGDVTMNVHRGRSSSEVTVTFRANRVKNFTMVK' A
#
# COMPACT_ATOMS: atom_id res chain seq x y z
N MET A 1 13.87 35.47 10.57
CA MET A 1 14.91 34.51 10.99
C MET A 1 14.45 33.48 12.04
N ARG A 2 14.04 33.81 13.28
CA ARG A 2 13.61 32.78 14.27
C ARG A 2 12.34 32.01 13.86
N SER A 3 11.37 32.65 13.22
CA SER A 3 10.11 32.00 12.80
C SER A 3 10.23 31.14 11.54
N GLU A 4 11.08 31.50 10.58
CA GLU A 4 11.30 30.73 9.34
C GLU A 4 11.99 29.38 9.61
N MET A 5 13.00 29.39 10.47
CA MET A 5 13.67 28.17 10.95
C MET A 5 12.70 27.21 11.68
N THR A 6 11.67 27.78 12.32
CA THR A 6 10.63 27.02 13.02
C THR A 6 9.63 26.42 12.02
N LYS A 7 9.31 27.15 10.95
CA LYS A 7 8.42 26.69 9.87
C LYS A 7 9.06 25.58 9.03
N GLU A 8 10.32 25.71 8.65
CA GLU A 8 11.05 24.65 7.93
C GLU A 8 11.20 23.39 8.78
N ARG A 9 11.49 23.54 10.08
CA ARG A 9 11.52 22.41 11.02
C ARG A 9 10.15 21.73 11.16
N LEU A 10 9.07 22.50 11.25
CA LEU A 10 7.70 21.98 11.29
C LEU A 10 7.31 21.28 9.99
N LEU A 11 7.73 21.81 8.83
CA LEU A 11 7.51 21.15 7.54
C LEU A 11 8.29 19.85 7.42
N GLY A 12 9.53 19.80 7.94
CA GLY A 12 10.32 18.57 8.01
C GLY A 12 9.70 17.52 8.92
N ILE A 13 9.16 17.93 10.07
CA ILE A 13 8.44 17.04 10.99
C ILE A 13 7.12 16.56 10.36
N LEU A 14 6.34 17.43 9.73
CA LEU A 14 5.09 17.07 9.04
C LEU A 14 5.34 16.19 7.80
N HIS A 15 6.48 16.33 7.13
CA HIS A 15 6.90 15.40 6.09
C HIS A 15 7.18 14.02 6.68
N ALA A 16 7.99 13.97 7.74
CA ALA A 16 8.29 12.72 8.45
C ALA A 16 7.03 12.03 9.03
N ASP A 17 6.03 12.80 9.48
CA ASP A 17 4.79 12.28 10.07
C ASP A 17 3.80 11.77 9.01
N LYS A 18 3.93 12.20 7.75
CA LYS A 18 3.18 11.65 6.60
C LYS A 18 3.87 10.44 5.96
N GLU A 19 5.09 10.11 6.38
CA GLU A 19 5.94 9.23 5.60
C GLU A 19 5.65 7.74 5.82
N GLU A 20 5.06 7.32 6.94
CA GLU A 20 4.97 5.91 7.30
C GLU A 20 3.54 5.42 7.49
N MET A 21 3.08 4.59 6.55
CA MET A 21 1.87 3.79 6.73
C MET A 21 2.07 2.89 7.95
N ASN A 22 1.33 3.17 9.02
CA ASN A 22 1.37 2.37 10.23
C ASN A 22 0.90 0.93 9.95
N GLU A 23 1.28 0.02 10.84
CA GLU A 23 1.01 -1.42 10.70
C GLU A 23 -0.48 -1.73 10.56
N VAL A 24 -1.34 -1.08 11.35
CA VAL A 24 -2.80 -1.26 11.27
C VAL A 24 -3.35 -0.88 9.89
N THR A 25 -2.88 0.22 9.31
CA THR A 25 -3.30 0.67 7.97
C THR A 25 -2.77 -0.28 6.90
N ARG A 26 -1.56 -0.80 7.09
CA ARG A 26 -0.95 -1.81 6.21
C ARG A 26 -1.77 -3.10 6.22
N GLU A 27 -2.15 -3.61 7.39
CA GLU A 27 -2.97 -4.80 7.55
C GLU A 27 -4.35 -4.63 6.91
N ALA A 28 -5.02 -3.49 7.15
CA ALA A 28 -6.30 -3.18 6.53
C ALA A 28 -6.21 -3.14 4.99
N CYS A 29 -5.13 -2.54 4.47
CA CYS A 29 -4.85 -2.52 3.03
C CYS A 29 -4.66 -3.93 2.47
N VAL A 30 -3.83 -4.76 3.12
CA VAL A 30 -3.59 -6.16 2.73
C VAL A 30 -4.89 -6.97 2.75
N ALA A 31 -5.73 -6.80 3.76
CA ALA A 31 -7.00 -7.50 3.87
C ALA A 31 -7.95 -7.17 2.71
N GLU A 32 -8.07 -5.89 2.34
CA GLU A 32 -8.88 -5.47 1.19
C GLU A 32 -8.33 -6.00 -0.12
N PHE A 33 -7.01 -5.92 -0.36
CA PHE A 33 -6.42 -6.48 -1.57
C PHE A 33 -6.52 -8.00 -1.63
N SER A 34 -6.46 -8.69 -0.49
CA SER A 34 -6.71 -10.12 -0.39
C SER A 34 -8.14 -10.47 -0.78
N ARG A 35 -9.13 -9.71 -0.27
CA ARG A 35 -10.53 -9.86 -0.65
C ARG A 35 -10.73 -9.67 -2.16
N VAL A 36 -10.19 -8.58 -2.72
CA VAL A 36 -10.27 -8.31 -4.17
C VAL A 36 -9.59 -9.40 -4.97
N ALA A 37 -8.38 -9.83 -4.60
CA ALA A 37 -7.69 -10.93 -5.28
C ALA A 37 -8.53 -12.22 -5.27
N ALA A 38 -9.15 -12.54 -4.13
CA ALA A 38 -10.04 -13.69 -4.01
C ALA A 38 -11.33 -13.58 -4.83
N GLU A 39 -11.77 -12.40 -5.26
CA GLU A 39 -12.91 -12.28 -6.19
C GLU A 39 -12.58 -12.81 -7.59
N TYR A 40 -11.33 -12.64 -8.03
CA TYR A 40 -10.89 -12.98 -9.40
C TYR A 40 -10.03 -14.25 -9.47
N PHE A 41 -9.42 -14.66 -8.37
CA PHE A 41 -8.48 -15.76 -8.34
C PHE A 41 -8.77 -16.71 -7.17
N GLU A 42 -8.42 -17.98 -7.34
CA GLU A 42 -8.20 -18.89 -6.21
C GLU A 42 -6.77 -18.63 -5.70
N THR A 43 -6.65 -17.93 -4.58
CA THR A 43 -5.35 -17.50 -4.03
C THR A 43 -4.73 -18.59 -3.14
N GLU A 44 -3.40 -18.63 -3.07
CA GLU A 44 -2.64 -19.53 -2.19
C GLU A 44 -1.75 -18.76 -1.22
N GLY A 45 -2.06 -18.87 0.08
CA GLY A 45 -1.34 -18.18 1.14
C GLY A 45 -1.67 -16.68 1.19
N ASP A 46 -0.79 -15.95 1.87
CA ASP A 46 -1.06 -14.56 2.23
C ASP A 46 -0.72 -13.58 1.12
N VAL A 47 -1.51 -12.50 1.05
CA VAL A 47 -1.18 -11.32 0.26
C VAL A 47 -0.12 -10.52 1.00
N THR A 48 0.92 -10.13 0.28
CA THR A 48 2.02 -9.33 0.82
C THR A 48 2.02 -7.96 0.16
N MET A 49 2.40 -6.94 0.93
CA MET A 49 2.55 -5.59 0.41
C MET A 49 3.93 -5.06 0.77
N ASN A 50 4.65 -4.58 -0.24
CA ASN A 50 5.93 -3.91 -0.09
C ASN A 50 5.79 -2.45 -0.53
N VAL A 51 6.43 -1.54 0.21
CA VAL A 51 6.43 -0.11 -0.10
C VAL A 51 7.88 0.33 -0.16
N HIS A 52 8.34 0.69 -1.34
CA HIS A 52 9.66 1.25 -1.56
C HIS A 52 9.56 2.76 -1.76
N ARG A 53 10.22 3.54 -0.90
CA ARG A 53 10.23 5.00 -1.01
C ARG A 53 11.34 5.46 -1.96
N GLY A 54 10.95 6.08 -3.07
CA GLY A 54 11.84 6.86 -3.93
C GLY A 54 11.92 8.33 -3.49
N ARG A 55 12.75 9.13 -4.16
CA ARG A 55 12.95 10.56 -3.82
C ARG A 55 11.69 11.43 -3.96
N SER A 56 10.78 11.09 -4.86
CA SER A 56 9.59 11.91 -5.18
C SER A 56 8.27 11.14 -5.11
N SER A 57 8.34 9.82 -4.95
CA SER A 57 7.18 8.94 -5.01
C SER A 57 7.46 7.65 -4.26
N SER A 58 6.38 7.02 -3.80
CA SER A 58 6.41 5.66 -3.25
C SER A 58 6.00 4.67 -4.32
N GLU A 59 6.78 3.62 -4.48
CA GLU A 59 6.39 2.43 -5.23
C GLU A 59 5.72 1.46 -4.26
N VAL A 60 4.48 1.08 -4.55
CA VAL A 60 3.71 0.13 -3.75
C VAL A 60 3.47 -1.11 -4.59
N THR A 61 3.98 -2.25 -4.12
CA THR A 61 3.79 -3.55 -4.75
C THR A 61 2.94 -4.42 -3.84
N VAL A 62 1.84 -4.95 -4.38
CA VAL A 62 1.04 -5.99 -3.72
C VAL A 62 1.24 -7.30 -4.47
N THR A 63 1.61 -8.35 -3.78
CA THR A 63 1.93 -9.66 -4.37
C THR A 63 1.12 -10.75 -3.69
N PHE A 64 0.49 -11.58 -4.49
CA PHE A 64 -0.22 -12.78 -4.06
C PHE A 64 0.03 -13.91 -5.05
N ARG A 65 -0.14 -15.15 -4.61
CA ARG A 65 -0.07 -16.33 -5.47
C ARG A 65 -1.47 -16.76 -5.84
N ALA A 66 -1.67 -17.12 -7.10
CA ALA A 66 -2.94 -17.60 -7.61
C ALA A 66 -2.77 -18.99 -8.22
N ASN A 67 -3.61 -19.94 -7.79
CA ASN A 67 -3.68 -21.28 -8.35
C ASN A 67 -4.52 -21.31 -9.62
N ARG A 68 -5.54 -20.46 -9.68
CA ARG A 68 -6.51 -20.44 -10.77
C ARG A 68 -7.13 -19.06 -10.94
N VAL A 69 -7.38 -18.68 -12.19
CA VAL A 69 -8.25 -17.55 -12.53
C VAL A 69 -9.68 -18.04 -12.53
N LYS A 70 -10.55 -17.36 -11.77
CA LYS A 70 -11.98 -17.67 -11.76
C LYS A 70 -12.53 -17.33 -13.15
N ASN A 71 -13.24 -18.29 -13.75
CA ASN A 71 -13.88 -18.05 -15.04
C ASN A 71 -15.02 -17.05 -14.84
N PHE A 72 -14.76 -15.79 -15.15
CA PHE A 72 -15.81 -14.84 -15.48
C PHE A 72 -16.35 -15.29 -16.83
N THR A 73 -17.58 -15.80 -16.86
CA THR A 73 -18.31 -16.02 -18.10
C THR A 73 -18.08 -14.80 -18.98
N MET A 74 -17.50 -14.97 -20.17
CA MET A 74 -17.32 -13.85 -21.10
C MET A 74 -18.64 -13.09 -21.17
N VAL A 75 -18.62 -11.81 -20.79
CA VAL A 75 -19.75 -10.92 -21.05
C VAL A 75 -19.86 -10.89 -22.57
N LYS A 76 -20.86 -11.58 -23.11
CA LYS A 76 -21.19 -11.56 -24.53
C LYS A 76 -21.70 -10.18 -24.93
#